data_AF-A0ABD1F901-F1
#
_entry.id   AF-A0ABD1F901-F1
#
_cell.length_a   1.000
_cell.length_b   1.000
_cell.length_c   1.000
_cell.angle_alpha   90.00
_cell.angle_beta   90.00
_cell.angle_gamma   90.00
#
_symmetry.space_group_name_H-M   'P 1'
#
loop_
_entity.id
_entity.type
_entity.pdbx_description
1 polymer ?
#
loop_
_entity_poly.entity_id
_entity_poly.type
_entity_poly.pdbx_seq_one_letter_code
_entity_poly.pdbx_strand_id
1 'polypeptide(L)'
;MALSLMLRNCPKLKGLSALSRGTFPVSRHQNFTQLVCKNRTALPLAVKCHNQFVKAIEPTRKMSADHSKLWSIEKLFSLILLGVVPATFICPNKILDNLFAVAVVMHFHWGLEACVVDYVRPIIVGPVLPKLALGLLYVVSATTLAALIYYNQHQIGIGQTFRKFWCISGTPADNEAKNQ
;
A
#
# COMPACT_ATOMS: atom_id res chain seq x y z
N MET A 1 -15.24 4.61 8.04
CA MET A 1 -15.01 5.36 6.77
C MET A 1 -14.57 4.47 5.60
N ALA A 2 -13.76 3.42 5.79
CA ALA A 2 -13.39 2.48 4.71
C ALA A 2 -14.59 1.71 4.09
N LEU A 3 -15.61 1.38 4.90
CA LEU A 3 -16.82 0.70 4.43
C LEU A 3 -17.64 1.56 3.44
N SER A 4 -17.66 2.89 3.63
CA SER A 4 -18.37 3.82 2.74
C SER A 4 -17.69 3.93 1.36
N LEU A 5 -16.38 3.64 1.28
CA LEU A 5 -15.62 3.65 0.04
C LEU A 5 -15.80 2.35 -0.77
N MET A 6 -16.01 1.20 -0.12
CA MET A 6 -16.33 -0.05 -0.84
C MET A 6 -17.72 -0.05 -1.49
N LEU A 7 -18.71 0.58 -0.84
CA LEU A 7 -20.07 0.69 -1.41
C LEU A 7 -20.14 1.60 -2.65
N ARG A 8 -19.20 2.53 -2.80
CA ARG A 8 -19.15 3.44 -3.96
C ARG A 8 -18.50 2.83 -5.20
N ASN A 9 -17.73 1.76 -5.04
CA ASN A 9 -17.01 1.12 -6.14
C ASN A 9 -17.69 -0.18 -6.64
N CYS A 10 -18.92 -0.45 -6.19
CA CYS A 10 -19.71 -1.56 -6.72
C CYS A 10 -20.19 -1.17 -8.14
N PRO A 11 -19.85 -1.93 -9.18
CA PRO A 11 -20.26 -1.60 -10.55
C PRO A 11 -21.79 -1.61 -10.61
N LYS A 12 -22.39 -0.46 -10.90
CA LYS A 12 -23.83 -0.35 -11.14
C LYS A 12 -24.23 -1.37 -12.20
N LEU A 13 -25.08 -2.31 -11.80
CA LEU A 13 -25.81 -3.20 -12.69
C LEU A 13 -26.51 -2.33 -13.75
N LYS A 14 -26.07 -2.42 -15.00
CA LYS A 14 -26.76 -1.78 -16.13
C LYS A 14 -27.97 -2.64 -16.48
N GLY A 15 -29.09 -2.36 -15.83
CA GLY A 15 -30.39 -2.93 -16.15
C GLY A 15 -31.46 -1.85 -16.00
N LEU A 16 -32.36 -1.79 -16.99
CA LEU A 16 -33.51 -0.88 -17.12
C LEU A 16 -33.22 0.55 -17.63
N SER A 17 -33.10 0.63 -18.95
CA SER A 17 -33.44 1.82 -19.73
C SER A 17 -34.96 2.01 -19.75
N ALA A 18 -35.51 2.81 -18.84
CA ALA A 18 -36.80 3.49 -19.00
C ALA A 18 -37.08 4.43 -17.81
N LEU A 19 -36.59 5.67 -17.84
CA LEU A 19 -37.36 6.81 -17.33
C LEU A 19 -36.76 8.13 -17.84
N SER A 20 -37.56 8.83 -18.65
CA SER A 20 -37.33 10.21 -19.09
C SER A 20 -37.38 11.18 -17.90
N ARG A 21 -36.43 12.14 -17.83
CA ARG A 21 -36.64 13.41 -17.10
C ARG A 21 -35.61 14.50 -17.46
N GLY A 22 -36.08 15.49 -18.22
CA GLY A 22 -35.91 16.94 -18.00
C GLY A 22 -34.51 17.55 -18.02
N THR A 23 -34.17 18.20 -19.13
CA THR A 23 -33.06 19.17 -19.25
C THR A 23 -33.47 20.56 -18.75
N PHE A 24 -32.67 21.16 -17.87
CA PHE A 24 -32.69 22.61 -17.60
C PHE A 24 -31.30 23.21 -17.89
N PRO A 25 -31.18 24.25 -18.73
CA PRO A 25 -29.89 24.91 -18.94
C PRO A 25 -29.63 25.90 -17.80
N VAL A 26 -28.59 25.66 -17.00
CA VAL A 26 -28.09 26.63 -16.02
C VAL A 26 -27.09 27.54 -16.72
N SER A 27 -27.42 28.84 -16.75
CA SER A 27 -26.64 29.92 -17.36
C SER A 27 -25.28 30.09 -16.69
N ARG A 28 -24.22 30.11 -17.49
CA ARG A 28 -22.82 30.26 -17.04
C ARG A 28 -22.50 31.74 -16.86
N HIS A 29 -22.17 32.11 -15.63
CA HIS A 29 -21.67 33.43 -15.22
C HIS A 29 -20.49 33.87 -16.10
N GLN A 30 -20.63 34.99 -16.81
CA GLN A 30 -19.54 35.60 -17.59
C GLN A 30 -18.67 36.45 -16.67
N ASN A 31 -17.36 36.20 -16.68
CA ASN A 31 -16.40 37.02 -15.95
C ASN A 31 -16.04 38.26 -16.76
N PHE A 32 -16.27 39.38 -16.08
CA PHE A 32 -15.98 40.75 -16.41
C PHE A 32 -14.46 41.00 -16.42
N THR A 33 -13.84 40.88 -17.59
CA THR A 33 -12.50 41.45 -17.84
C THR A 33 -12.48 42.00 -19.27
N GLN A 34 -12.80 43.29 -19.42
CA GLN A 34 -11.82 44.38 -19.57
C GLN A 34 -11.40 44.60 -21.03
N LEU A 35 -12.28 45.36 -21.71
CA LEU A 35 -11.98 46.50 -22.57
C LEU A 35 -10.49 46.82 -22.82
N VAL A 36 -9.95 46.45 -23.99
CA VAL A 36 -9.02 47.30 -24.76
C VAL A 36 -9.23 47.01 -26.24
N CYS A 37 -10.04 47.83 -26.92
CA CYS A 37 -10.03 47.91 -28.38
C CYS A 37 -9.79 49.38 -28.75
N LYS A 38 -8.51 49.76 -28.80
CA LYS A 38 -8.06 51.05 -29.34
C LYS A 38 -7.65 50.82 -30.80
N ASN A 39 -8.58 51.13 -31.68
CA ASN A 39 -8.44 51.59 -33.06
C ASN A 39 -7.01 51.56 -33.65
N ARG A 40 -6.74 50.65 -34.60
CA ARG A 40 -5.76 50.89 -35.68
C ARG A 40 -6.27 50.30 -36.99
N THR A 41 -6.33 51.21 -37.95
CA THR A 41 -6.52 51.01 -39.38
C THR A 41 -5.50 50.04 -39.96
N ALA A 42 -5.93 49.35 -41.01
CA ALA A 42 -5.31 48.20 -41.64
C ALA A 42 -3.91 48.45 -42.23
N LEU A 43 -3.05 47.44 -42.11
CA LEU A 43 -2.00 47.07 -43.07
C LEU A 43 -1.93 45.54 -43.12
N PRO A 44 -2.28 44.87 -44.24
CA PRO A 44 -2.11 43.43 -44.36
C PRO A 44 -0.67 43.13 -44.78
N LEU A 45 0.27 43.18 -43.84
CA LEU A 45 1.58 42.59 -44.07
C LEU A 45 1.43 41.10 -43.82
N ALA A 46 1.11 40.36 -44.89
CA ALA A 46 1.04 38.92 -44.91
C ALA A 46 2.43 38.33 -44.66
N VAL A 47 2.86 38.36 -43.40
CA VAL A 47 3.92 37.48 -42.93
C VAL A 47 3.31 36.09 -42.94
N LYS A 48 3.73 35.29 -43.91
CA LYS A 48 3.52 33.84 -43.91
C LYS A 48 4.26 33.29 -42.68
N CYS A 49 3.62 33.40 -41.51
CA CYS A 49 4.06 32.71 -40.31
C CYS A 49 3.89 31.23 -40.63
N HIS A 50 4.99 30.61 -41.03
CA HIS A 50 5.10 29.17 -41.03
C HIS A 50 4.92 28.78 -39.56
N ASN A 51 3.68 28.42 -39.19
CA ASN A 51 3.40 27.74 -37.94
C ASN A 51 4.15 26.41 -38.03
N GLN A 52 5.43 26.44 -37.67
CA GLN A 52 6.19 25.26 -37.40
C GLN A 52 5.47 24.67 -36.20
N PHE A 53 4.58 23.71 -36.48
CA PHE A 53 3.94 22.89 -35.48
C PHE A 53 5.06 22.12 -34.81
N VAL A 54 5.70 22.76 -33.84
CA VAL A 54 6.51 22.08 -32.86
C VAL A 54 5.51 21.13 -32.22
N LYS A 55 5.54 19.85 -32.63
CA LYS A 55 4.98 18.78 -31.84
C LYS A 55 5.62 18.97 -30.48
N ALA A 56 4.89 19.58 -29.54
CA ALA A 56 5.22 19.46 -28.14
C ALA A 56 5.24 17.96 -27.91
N ILE A 57 6.45 17.40 -27.84
CA ILE A 57 6.64 16.07 -27.32
C ILE A 57 6.26 16.27 -25.85
N GLU A 58 4.96 16.14 -25.55
CA GLU A 58 4.55 15.96 -24.17
C GLU A 58 5.39 14.80 -23.67
N PRO A 59 6.25 15.00 -22.66
CA PRO A 59 6.87 13.88 -22.02
C PRO A 59 5.68 13.07 -21.50
N THR A 60 5.43 11.94 -22.15
CA THR A 60 4.50 10.94 -21.64
C THR A 60 5.12 10.51 -20.32
N ARG A 61 4.73 11.21 -19.24
CA ARG A 61 4.98 10.76 -17.89
C ARG A 61 4.30 9.42 -17.85
N LYS A 62 5.08 8.35 -17.89
CA LYS A 62 4.61 7.02 -17.51
C LYS A 62 4.21 7.16 -16.06
N MET A 63 2.95 7.58 -15.84
CA MET A 63 2.41 7.80 -14.51
C MET A 63 2.52 6.46 -13.81
N SER A 64 3.28 6.50 -12.71
CA SER A 64 3.33 5.60 -11.57
C SER A 64 2.71 4.23 -11.78
N ALA A 65 3.51 3.17 -11.57
CA ALA A 65 3.02 1.82 -11.35
C ALA A 65 1.70 1.82 -10.54
N ASP A 66 0.76 0.93 -10.90
CA ASP A 66 -0.58 0.77 -10.30
C ASP A 66 -0.51 0.56 -8.76
N HIS A 67 -0.32 1.63 -8.00
CA HIS A 67 -0.15 1.61 -6.55
C HIS A 67 -1.45 1.22 -5.82
N SER A 68 -2.59 1.35 -6.51
CA SER A 68 -3.91 0.90 -6.05
C SER A 68 -3.99 -0.62 -5.84
N LYS A 69 -3.27 -1.39 -6.67
CA LYS A 69 -3.21 -2.85 -6.54
C LYS A 69 -2.36 -3.27 -5.34
N LEU A 70 -1.20 -2.63 -5.15
CA LEU A 70 -0.32 -2.88 -4.00
C LEU A 70 -1.03 -2.62 -2.68
N TRP A 71 -1.73 -1.50 -2.57
CA TRP A 71 -2.50 -1.16 -1.37
C TRP A 71 -3.56 -2.23 -1.04
N SER A 72 -4.24 -2.77 -2.05
CA SER A 72 -5.25 -3.82 -1.84
C SER A 72 -4.61 -5.13 -1.34
N ILE A 73 -3.41 -5.46 -1.83
CA ILE A 73 -2.62 -6.63 -1.40
C ILE A 73 -2.16 -6.45 0.05
N GLU A 74 -1.69 -5.27 0.45
CA GLU A 74 -1.31 -4.98 1.84
C GLU A 74 -2.47 -5.20 2.82
N LYS A 75 -3.68 -4.76 2.43
CA LYS A 75 -4.89 -4.98 3.25
C LYS A 75 -5.28 -6.44 3.31
N LEU A 76 -5.11 -7.18 2.21
CA LEU A 76 -5.33 -8.62 2.20
C LEU A 76 -4.39 -9.33 3.18
N PHE A 77 -3.10 -9.01 3.18
CA PHE A 77 -2.14 -9.58 4.13
C PHE A 77 -2.47 -9.22 5.58
N SER A 78 -2.95 -8.01 5.83
CA SER A 78 -3.41 -7.59 7.17
C SER A 78 -4.62 -8.42 7.63
N LEU A 79 -5.56 -8.72 6.72
CA LEU A 79 -6.72 -9.56 7.00
C LEU A 79 -6.34 -11.02 7.24
N ILE A 80 -5.41 -11.55 6.44
CA ILE A 80 -4.86 -12.91 6.63
C ILE A 80 -4.19 -13.01 7.99
N LEU A 81 -3.32 -12.06 8.34
CA LEU A 81 -2.62 -12.04 9.62
C LEU A 81 -3.62 -12.04 10.80
N LEU A 82 -4.69 -11.25 10.71
CA LEU A 82 -5.74 -11.20 11.73
C LEU A 82 -6.39 -12.56 11.98
N GLY A 83 -6.60 -13.37 10.94
CA GLY A 83 -7.17 -14.72 11.07
C GLY A 83 -6.15 -15.78 11.49
N VAL A 84 -4.91 -15.68 10.98
CA VAL A 84 -3.87 -16.68 11.21
C VAL A 84 -3.32 -16.61 12.64
N VAL A 85 -3.23 -15.42 13.24
CA VAL A 85 -2.78 -15.24 14.63
C VAL A 85 -3.57 -16.13 15.61
N PRO A 86 -4.91 -16.00 15.76
CA PRO A 86 -5.66 -16.87 16.67
C PRO A 86 -5.64 -18.34 16.23
N ALA A 87 -5.63 -18.62 14.93
CA ALA A 87 -5.58 -19.98 14.41
C ALA A 87 -4.31 -20.74 14.83
N THR A 88 -3.14 -20.09 14.79
CA THR A 88 -1.87 -20.70 15.23
C THR A 88 -1.85 -21.04 16.71
N PHE A 89 -2.52 -20.26 17.55
CA PHE A 89 -2.58 -20.51 18.99
C PHE A 89 -3.56 -21.62 19.36
N ILE A 90 -4.68 -21.78 18.66
CA ILE A 90 -5.69 -22.81 18.94
C ILE A 90 -5.24 -24.17 18.38
N CYS A 91 -4.71 -24.19 17.15
CA CYS A 91 -4.32 -25.40 16.44
C CYS A 91 -2.86 -25.27 15.97
N PRO A 92 -1.87 -25.67 16.79
CA PRO A 92 -0.48 -25.62 16.36
C PRO A 92 -0.24 -26.61 15.22
N ASN A 93 0.07 -26.09 14.03
CA ASN A 93 0.37 -26.87 12.84
C ASN A 93 1.50 -26.18 12.07
N LYS A 94 2.50 -26.95 11.63
CA LYS A 94 3.65 -26.43 10.84
C LYS A 94 3.22 -25.65 9.61
N ILE A 95 2.11 -26.02 8.96
CA ILE A 95 1.60 -25.30 7.79
C ILE A 95 1.06 -23.92 8.20
N LEU A 96 0.30 -23.85 9.29
CA LEU A 96 -0.21 -22.57 9.82
C LEU A 96 0.94 -21.69 10.34
N ASP A 97 1.95 -22.29 10.97
CA ASP A 97 3.15 -21.57 11.43
C ASP A 97 3.95 -20.98 10.24
N ASN A 98 4.01 -21.69 9.10
CA ASN A 98 4.62 -21.16 7.87
C ASN A 98 3.80 -20.04 7.25
N LEU A 99 2.48 -20.18 7.20
CA LEU A 99 1.59 -19.12 6.73
C LEU A 99 1.71 -17.87 7.63
N PHE A 100 1.77 -18.08 8.94
CA PHE A 100 2.01 -17.03 9.92
C PHE A 100 3.35 -16.33 9.66
N ALA A 101 4.43 -17.10 9.48
CA ALA A 101 5.76 -16.57 9.20
C ALA A 101 5.78 -15.69 7.92
N VAL A 102 5.15 -16.14 6.83
CA VAL A 102 5.08 -15.35 5.60
C VAL A 102 4.22 -14.10 5.80
N ALA A 103 3.03 -14.26 6.40
CA ALA A 103 2.10 -13.16 6.58
C ALA A 103 2.67 -12.06 7.47
N VAL A 104 3.32 -12.44 8.58
CA VAL A 104 3.89 -11.49 9.54
C VAL A 104 5.07 -10.73 8.91
N VAL A 105 5.99 -11.43 8.23
CA VAL A 105 7.16 -10.77 7.62
C VAL A 105 6.75 -9.84 6.48
N MET A 106 5.82 -10.26 5.62
CA MET A 106 5.33 -9.39 4.53
C MET A 106 4.60 -8.15 5.07
N HIS A 107 3.76 -8.32 6.10
CA HIS A 107 3.07 -7.19 6.75
C HIS A 107 4.06 -6.19 7.36
N PHE A 108 5.06 -6.68 8.10
CA PHE A 108 6.09 -5.81 8.68
C PHE A 108 6.99 -5.18 7.61
N HIS A 109 7.34 -5.89 6.54
CA HIS A 109 8.19 -5.34 5.48
C HIS A 109 7.55 -4.12 4.81
N TRP A 110 6.30 -4.21 4.37
CA TRP A 110 5.59 -3.07 3.77
C TRP A 110 5.32 -1.94 4.78
N GLY A 111 4.99 -2.29 6.03
CA GLY A 111 4.80 -1.28 7.08
C GLY A 111 6.08 -0.50 7.39
N LEU A 112 7.21 -1.19 7.51
CA LEU A 112 8.51 -0.58 7.76
C LEU A 112 9.04 0.19 6.55
N GLU A 113 8.78 -0.28 5.32
CA GLU A 113 9.14 0.45 4.10
C GLU A 113 8.51 1.85 4.09
N ALA A 114 7.20 1.93 4.41
CA ALA A 114 6.51 3.20 4.55
C ALA A 114 7.12 4.08 5.65
N CYS A 115 7.42 3.50 6.84
CA CYS A 115 8.09 4.24 7.91
C CYS A 115 9.47 4.78 7.49
N VAL A 116 10.26 3.99 6.76
CA VAL A 116 11.59 4.42 6.28
C VAL A 116 11.43 5.57 5.28
N VAL A 117 10.50 5.48 4.34
CA VAL A 117 10.25 6.55 3.36
C VAL A 117 9.75 7.84 4.02
N ASP A 118 8.93 7.74 5.06
CA ASP A 118 8.34 8.90 5.75
C ASP A 118 9.36 9.65 6.62
N TYR A 119 10.23 8.92 7.33
CA TYR A 119 11.14 9.51 8.32
C TYR A 119 12.58 9.68 7.82
N VAL A 120 13.08 8.79 6.97
CA VAL A 120 14.46 8.83 6.44
C VAL A 120 14.49 9.70 5.18
N ARG A 121 14.11 10.97 5.33
CA ARG A 121 14.04 11.92 4.22
C ARG A 121 15.43 12.42 3.80
N PRO A 122 15.77 12.41 2.50
CA PRO A 122 17.08 12.85 2.00
C PRO A 122 17.49 14.26 2.43
N ILE A 123 16.51 15.15 2.65
CA ILE A 123 16.72 16.53 3.10
C ILE A 123 17.26 16.62 4.54
N ILE A 124 17.00 15.63 5.40
CA ILE A 124 17.44 15.62 6.80
C ILE A 124 18.71 14.78 6.96
N VAL A 125 18.75 13.60 6.34
CA VAL A 125 19.81 12.59 6.60
C VAL A 125 20.85 12.47 5.49
N GLY A 126 20.69 13.23 4.40
CA GLY A 126 21.53 13.14 3.21
C GLY A 126 21.07 12.07 2.19
N PRO A 127 21.66 12.07 0.98
CA PRO A 127 21.17 11.28 -0.15
C PRO A 127 21.52 9.78 -0.12
N VAL A 128 22.48 9.38 0.73
CA VAL A 128 23.00 8.00 0.77
C VAL A 128 22.23 7.13 1.77
N LEU A 129 21.88 7.70 2.94
CA LEU A 129 21.26 6.96 4.04
C LEU A 129 19.88 6.33 3.69
N PRO A 130 18.98 7.00 2.95
CA PRO A 130 17.69 6.41 2.58
C PRO A 130 17.83 5.14 1.74
N LYS A 131 18.83 5.09 0.85
CA LYS A 131 19.11 3.91 0.00
C LYS A 131 19.66 2.76 0.83
N LEU A 132 20.55 3.07 1.77
CA LEU A 132 21.11 2.08 2.68
C LEU A 132 20.04 1.52 3.62
N ALA A 133 19.17 2.37 4.17
CA ALA A 133 18.09 1.98 5.07
C ALA A 133 17.11 1.02 4.40
N LEU A 134 16.69 1.32 3.16
CA LEU A 134 15.86 0.42 2.37
C LEU A 134 16.59 -0.89 2.03
N GLY A 135 17.86 -0.82 1.64
CA GLY A 135 18.67 -2.02 1.38
C GLY A 135 18.79 -2.93 2.60
N LEU A 136 19.04 -2.35 3.78
CA LEU A 136 19.08 -3.07 5.05
C LEU A 136 17.72 -3.70 5.38
N LEU A 137 16.62 -2.96 5.15
CA LEU A 137 15.28 -3.49 5.36
C LEU A 137 15.02 -4.76 4.54
N TYR A 138 15.41 -4.79 3.26
CA TYR A 138 15.30 -6.00 2.44
C TYR A 138 16.12 -7.17 2.99
N VAL A 139 17.37 -6.92 3.40
CA VAL A 139 18.24 -7.96 3.97
C VAL A 139 17.64 -8.52 5.27
N VAL A 140 17.18 -7.65 6.17
CA VAL A 140 16.57 -8.04 7.44
C VAL A 140 15.29 -8.83 7.19
N SER A 141 14.41 -8.37 6.30
CA SER A 141 13.16 -9.09 5.99
C SER A 141 13.42 -10.46 5.36
N ALA A 142 14.35 -10.57 4.40
CA ALA A 142 14.70 -11.84 3.77
C ALA A 142 15.33 -12.82 4.76
N THR A 143 16.27 -12.34 5.59
CA THR A 143 16.93 -13.16 6.62
C THR A 143 15.93 -13.64 7.66
N THR A 144 15.03 -12.76 8.10
CA THR A 144 13.97 -13.10 9.07
C THR A 144 13.03 -14.15 8.50
N LEU A 145 12.57 -13.99 7.25
CA LEU A 145 11.70 -14.98 6.60
C LEU A 145 12.39 -16.35 6.50
N ALA A 146 13.65 -16.36 6.05
CA ALA A 146 14.42 -17.59 5.95
C ALA A 146 14.60 -18.27 7.32
N ALA A 147 14.92 -17.49 8.36
CA ALA A 147 15.09 -17.98 9.72
C ALA A 147 13.79 -18.59 10.27
N LEU A 148 12.65 -17.92 10.09
CA LEU A 148 11.35 -18.41 10.57
C LEU A 148 10.92 -19.69 9.84
N ILE A 149 11.08 -19.75 8.51
CA ILE A 149 10.76 -20.96 7.74
C ILE A 149 11.69 -22.11 8.17
N TYR A 150 12.99 -21.85 8.30
CA TYR A 150 13.94 -22.85 8.77
C TYR A 150 13.57 -23.40 10.16
N TYR A 151 13.20 -22.51 11.08
CA TYR A 151 12.75 -22.86 12.43
C TYR A 151 11.49 -23.73 12.41
N ASN A 152 10.48 -23.38 11.62
CA ASN A 152 9.24 -24.14 11.54
C ASN A 152 9.44 -25.56 10.98
N GLN A 153 10.40 -25.76 10.09
CA GLN A 153 10.69 -27.08 9.51
C GLN A 153 11.50 -27.96 10.46
N HIS A 154 12.57 -27.41 11.05
CA HIS A 154 13.56 -28.19 11.81
C HIS A 154 13.30 -28.24 13.32
N GLN A 155 12.48 -27.33 13.85
CA GLN A 155 12.20 -27.21 15.29
C GLN A 155 10.71 -27.45 15.57
N ILE A 156 10.30 -27.06 16.79
CA ILE A 156 8.97 -27.31 17.38
C ILE A 156 7.87 -26.48 16.67
N GLY A 157 8.24 -25.37 16.02
CA GLY A 157 7.33 -24.44 15.35
C GLY A 157 6.85 -23.30 16.23
N ILE A 158 6.51 -22.17 15.61
CA ILE A 158 6.20 -20.91 16.31
C ILE A 158 5.03 -21.07 17.30
N GLY A 159 3.89 -21.64 16.87
CA GLY A 159 2.72 -21.78 17.73
C GLY A 159 2.96 -22.63 18.97
N GLN A 160 3.69 -23.74 18.84
CA GLN A 160 4.05 -24.60 19.98
C GLN A 160 5.06 -23.93 20.91
N THR A 161 6.02 -23.20 20.34
CA THR A 161 7.01 -22.46 21.12
C THR A 161 6.34 -21.39 21.98
N PHE A 162 5.37 -20.67 21.45
CA PHE A 162 4.60 -19.71 22.25
C PHE A 162 3.81 -20.37 23.38
N ARG A 163 3.19 -21.53 23.13
CA ARG A 163 2.51 -22.29 24.19
C ARG A 163 3.48 -22.69 25.30
N LYS A 164 4.64 -23.25 24.96
CA LYS A 164 5.67 -23.61 25.94
C LYS A 164 6.21 -22.40 26.69
N PHE A 165 6.45 -21.29 25.99
CA PHE A 165 6.89 -20.04 26.58
C PHE A 165 5.91 -19.52 27.62
N TRP A 166 4.61 -19.59 27.34
CA TRP A 166 3.57 -19.12 28.26
C TRP A 166 3.32 -20.08 29.44
N CYS A 167 3.49 -21.39 29.24
CA CYS A 167 3.35 -22.38 30.32
C CYS A 167 4.47 -22.33 31.37
N ILE A 168 5.63 -21.74 31.06
CA ILE A 168 6.78 -21.63 31.99
C ILE A 168 6.45 -20.77 33.23
N SER A 169 5.42 -19.92 33.18
CA SER A 169 5.09 -19.01 34.28
C SER A 169 4.20 -19.59 35.39
N GLY A 170 3.95 -20.91 35.43
CA GLY A 170 2.87 -21.44 36.27
C GLY A 170 3.01 -22.86 36.83
N THR A 171 4.19 -23.40 37.14
CA THR A 171 4.23 -24.67 37.89
C THR A 171 5.38 -24.78 38.89
N PRO A 172 5.11 -24.66 40.20
CA PRO A 172 6.02 -25.09 41.27
C PRO A 172 6.01 -26.62 41.44
N ALA A 173 6.21 -27.37 40.35
CA ALA A 173 6.21 -28.85 40.35
C ALA A 173 7.61 -29.48 40.32
N ASP A 174 8.67 -28.67 40.38
CA ASP A 174 10.05 -29.14 40.44
C ASP A 174 10.49 -29.61 41.85
N ASN A 175 9.63 -29.47 42.87
CA ASN A 175 9.93 -29.90 44.24
C ASN A 175 9.56 -31.36 44.56
N GLU A 176 8.80 -32.08 43.71
CA GLU A 176 8.41 -33.48 43.99
C GLU A 176 9.31 -34.52 43.31
N ALA A 177 10.07 -34.15 42.27
CA ALA A 177 10.94 -35.08 41.55
C ALA A 177 12.33 -35.29 42.20
N LYS A 178 12.59 -34.68 43.37
CA LYS A 178 13.87 -34.80 44.10
C LYS A 178 13.80 -35.61 45.40
N ASN A 179 12.61 -36.14 45.74
CA ASN A 179 12.36 -36.94 46.95
C ASN A 179 11.81 -38.35 46.64
N GLN A 180 12.20 -38.93 45.49
CA GLN A 180 12.03 -40.35 45.19
C GLN A 180 13.36 -40.93 44.72
#